data_AF-A0A0G0GXT3-F1
#
_entry.id   AF-A0A0G0GXT3-F1
#
_cell.length_a   1.000
_cell.length_b   1.000
_cell.length_c   1.000
_cell.angle_alpha   90.00
_cell.angle_beta   90.00
_cell.angle_gamma   90.00
#
_symmetry.space_group_name_H-M   'P 1'
#
loop_
_entity.id
_entity.type
_entity.pdbx_description
1 polymer ?
#
loop_
_entity_poly.entity_id
_entity_poly.type
_entity_poly.pdbx_seq_one_letter_code
_entity_poly.pdbx_strand_id
1 'polypeptide(L)' 'MNTITLPKNKYLEILEKQEQLQSNFKVLQNFVFEIAQDEVNEKYLSKLSKIENQISSGQKRTFRDKKDLKSFLKNLR' A
#
# COMPACT_ATOMS: atom_id res chain seq x y z
N MET A 1 12.94 15.46 46.08
CA MET A 1 12.61 14.51 44.99
C MET A 1 11.28 13.87 45.34
N ASN A 2 10.20 14.21 44.64
CA ASN A 2 8.89 13.59 44.88
C ASN A 2 8.80 12.32 44.03
N THR A 3 8.86 11.17 44.67
CA THR A 3 8.72 9.87 44.00
C THR A 3 7.24 9.65 43.68
N ILE A 4 6.87 9.70 42.41
CA ILE A 4 5.52 9.37 41.96
C ILE A 4 5.46 7.84 41.80
N THR A 5 4.75 7.16 42.69
CA THR A 5 4.54 5.71 42.61
C THR A 5 3.37 5.41 41.67
N LEU A 6 3.66 4.79 40.53
CA LEU A 6 2.64 4.34 39.59
C LEU A 6 2.30 2.86 39.86
N PRO A 7 1.01 2.52 40.08
CA PRO A 7 0.59 1.13 40.17
C PRO A 7 0.94 0.33 38.90
N LYS A 8 1.48 -0.89 39.07
CA LYS A 8 1.97 -1.74 37.97
C LYS A 8 0.92 -1.98 36.88
N ASN A 9 -0.33 -2.19 37.27
CA ASN A 9 -1.46 -2.35 36.35
C ASN A 9 -1.67 -1.10 35.48
N LYS A 10 -1.66 0.09 36.07
CA LYS A 10 -1.76 1.35 35.30
C LYS A 10 -0.58 1.55 34.36
N TYR A 11 0.62 1.14 34.77
CA TYR A 11 1.80 1.18 33.91
C TYR A 11 1.66 0.26 32.69
N LEU A 12 1.19 -0.97 32.88
CA LEU A 12 0.96 -1.92 31.79
C LEU A 12 -0.11 -1.44 30.81
N GLU A 13 -1.23 -0.89 31.30
CA GLU A 13 -2.26 -0.29 30.44
C GLU A 13 -1.73 0.88 29.61
N ILE A 14 -0.82 1.68 30.16
CA ILE A 14 -0.18 2.78 29.43
C ILE A 14 0.72 2.24 28.31
N LEU A 15 1.49 1.18 28.58
CA LEU A 15 2.35 0.55 27.59
C LEU A 15 1.53 -0.03 26.43
N GLU A 16 0.46 -0.77 26.71
CA GLU A 16 -0.42 -1.32 25.68
C GLU A 16 -1.02 -0.22 24.80
N LYS A 17 -1.47 0.89 25.41
CA LYS A 17 -1.97 2.05 24.65
C LYS A 17 -0.89 2.70 23.80
N GLN A 18 0.35 2.77 24.29
CA GLN A 18 1.48 3.31 23.52
C GLN A 18 1.81 2.43 22.31
N GLU A 19 1.82 1.11 22.46
CA GLU A 19 2.02 0.18 21.35
C GLU A 19 0.91 0.29 20.31
N GLN A 20 -0.35 0.38 20.76
CA GLN A 20 -1.48 0.55 19.86
C GLN A 20 -1.42 1.89 19.11
N LEU A 21 -1.03 2.98 19.78
CA LEU A 21 -0.83 4.28 19.15
C LEU A 21 0.31 4.24 18.11
N GLN A 22 1.42 3.58 18.42
CA GLN A 22 2.52 3.41 17.46
C GLN A 22 2.10 2.62 16.23
N SER A 23 1.35 1.54 16.42
CA SER A 23 0.80 0.76 15.30
C SER A 23 -0.13 1.60 14.42
N ASN A 24 -1.05 2.34 15.03
CA ASN A 24 -1.97 3.21 14.30
C ASN A 24 -1.23 4.33 13.55
N PHE A 25 -0.20 4.90 14.17
CA PHE A 25 0.63 5.92 13.53
C PHE A 25 1.36 5.39 12.30
N LYS A 26 1.88 4.15 12.35
CA LYS A 26 2.52 3.49 11.21
C LYS A 26 1.54 3.28 10.05
N VAL A 27 0.29 2.88 10.33
CA VAL A 27 -0.76 2.76 9.31
C VAL A 27 -1.05 4.11 8.65
N LEU A 28 -1.18 5.16 9.46
CA LEU A 28 -1.41 6.52 8.96
C LEU A 28 -0.23 7.02 8.13
N GLN A 29 1.02 6.77 8.54
CA GLN A 29 2.21 7.11 7.76
C GLN A 29 2.22 6.41 6.40
N ASN A 30 1.87 5.11 6.36
CA ASN A 30 1.78 4.38 5.10
C ASN A 30 0.69 4.95 4.19
N PHE A 31 -0.47 5.31 4.75
CA PHE A 31 -1.56 5.90 3.99
C PHE A 31 -1.21 7.29 3.46
N VAL A 32 -0.55 8.12 4.27
CA VAL A 32 -0.01 9.42 3.84
C VAL A 32 1.03 9.22 2.75
N PHE A 33 1.90 8.21 2.84
CA PHE A 33 2.86 7.89 1.79
C PHE A 33 2.18 7.42 0.50
N GLU A 34 1.13 6.60 0.58
CA GLU A 34 0.32 6.19 -0.58
C GLU A 34 -0.42 7.36 -1.22
N ILE A 35 -0.94 8.31 -0.43
CA ILE A 35 -1.58 9.54 -0.94
C ILE A 35 -0.55 10.50 -1.52
N ALA A 36 0.58 10.68 -0.83
CA ALA A 36 1.65 11.57 -1.26
C ALA A 36 2.40 11.03 -2.48
N GLN A 37 2.29 9.73 -2.78
CA GLN A 37 2.54 9.18 -4.12
C GLN A 37 1.43 9.63 -5.08
N ASP A 38 1.37 10.94 -5.32
CA ASP A 38 0.67 11.57 -6.45
C ASP A 38 1.40 11.25 -7.79
N GLU A 39 2.51 10.52 -7.71
CA GLU A 39 3.26 10.01 -8.84
C GLU A 39 2.66 8.69 -9.31
N VAL A 40 2.25 8.64 -10.58
CA VAL A 40 1.92 7.37 -11.24
C VAL A 40 3.15 6.49 -11.14
N ASN A 41 3.11 5.46 -10.29
CA ASN A 41 4.23 4.55 -10.07
C ASN A 41 4.81 4.12 -11.42
N GLU A 42 6.12 4.31 -11.62
CA GLU A 42 6.82 4.03 -12.89
C GLU A 42 6.53 2.60 -13.41
N LYS A 43 6.31 1.66 -12.48
CA LYS A 43 5.90 0.29 -12.78
C LYS A 43 4.51 0.19 -13.43
N TYR A 44 3.57 1.05 -13.04
CA TYR A 44 2.26 1.12 -13.69
C TYR A 44 2.34 1.90 -15.00
N LEU A 45 3.13 2.97 -15.09
CA LEU A 45 3.38 3.70 -16.33
C LEU A 45 3.96 2.80 -17.43
N SER A 46 4.99 2.01 -17.10
CA SER A 46 5.62 1.08 -18.06
C SER A 46 4.64 0.01 -18.55
N LYS A 47 3.75 -0.49 -17.69
CA LYS A 47 2.68 -1.41 -18.09
C LYS A 47 1.65 -0.75 -18.99
N LEU A 48 1.23 0.47 -18.67
CA LEU A 48 0.30 1.24 -19.49
C LEU A 48 0.89 1.55 -20.86
N SER A 49 2.17 1.95 -20.93
CA SER A 49 2.88 2.17 -22.20
C SER A 49 3.00 0.90 -23.03
N LYS A 50 3.25 -0.26 -22.43
CA LYS A 50 3.23 -1.55 -23.17
C LYS A 50 1.85 -1.87 -23.74
N ILE A 51 0.79 -1.64 -22.97
CA ILE A 51 -0.58 -1.84 -23.42
C ILE A 51 -0.91 -0.87 -24.56
N GLU A 52 -0.54 0.40 -24.43
CA GLU A 52 -0.75 1.43 -25.45
C GLU A 52 0.01 1.09 -26.74
N ASN A 53 1.27 0.69 -26.67
CA ASN A 53 2.04 0.23 -27.84
C ASN A 53 1.40 -0.98 -28.55
N GLN A 54 0.85 -1.94 -27.81
CA GLN A 54 0.12 -3.08 -28.40
C GLN A 54 -1.17 -2.63 -29.10
N ILE A 55 -1.92 -1.70 -28.50
CA ILE A 55 -3.14 -1.17 -29.11
C ILE A 55 -2.80 -0.34 -30.37
N SER A 56 -1.78 0.53 -30.28
CA SER A 56 -1.32 1.39 -31.38
C SER A 56 -0.75 0.59 -32.56
N SER A 57 -0.15 -0.58 -32.31
CA SER A 57 0.29 -1.53 -33.34
C SER A 57 -0.84 -2.40 -33.91
N GLY A 58 -2.09 -2.16 -33.50
CA GLY A 58 -3.27 -2.88 -34.00
C GLY A 58 -3.48 -4.26 -33.37
N GLN A 59 -2.71 -4.65 -32.35
CA GLN A 59 -2.93 -5.90 -31.62
C GLN A 59 -4.14 -5.74 -30.69
N LYS A 60 -5.29 -6.24 -31.15
CA LYS A 60 -6.49 -6.37 -30.32
C LYS A 60 -6.43 -7.69 -29.56
N ARG A 61 -6.43 -7.62 -28.22
CA ARG A 61 -6.55 -8.79 -27.35
C ARG A 61 -7.91 -8.80 -26.67
N THR A 62 -8.65 -9.90 -26.84
CA THR A 62 -9.87 -10.16 -26.09
C THR A 62 -9.55 -11.05 -24.88
N PHE A 63 -10.11 -10.70 -23.72
CA PHE A 63 -9.96 -11.49 -22.50
C PHE A 63 -11.20 -12.33 -22.29
N ARG A 64 -11.02 -13.63 -22.06
CA ARG A 64 -12.16 -14.55 -21.89
C ARG A 64 -12.80 -14.43 -20.51
N ASP A 65 -12.01 -14.13 -19.49
CA ASP A 65 -12.47 -13.95 -18.12
C ASP A 65 -11.54 -13.02 -17.29
N LYS A 66 -11.92 -12.79 -16.03
CA LYS A 66 -11.14 -11.98 -15.09
C LYS A 66 -9.79 -12.61 -14.73
N LYS A 67 -9.64 -13.94 -14.82
CA LYS A 67 -8.39 -14.63 -14.50
C LYS A 67 -7.37 -14.43 -15.63
N ASP A 68 -7.81 -14.49 -16.87
CA ASP A 68 -7.05 -14.24 -18.09
C ASP A 68 -6.51 -12.80 -18.11
N LEU A 69 -7.37 -11.82 -17.80
CA LEU A 69 -6.95 -10.43 -17.63
C LEU A 69 -5.88 -10.28 -16.53
N LYS A 70 -6.09 -10.91 -15.37
CA LYS A 70 -5.11 -10.86 -14.26
C LYS A 70 -3.77 -11.51 -14.65
N SER A 71 -3.80 -12.61 -15.39
CA SER A 71 -2.61 -13.30 -15.89
C SER A 71 -1.83 -12.40 -16.84
N PHE A 72 -2.52 -11.76 -17.78
CA PHE A 72 -1.92 -10.80 -18.69
C PHE A 72 -1.25 -9.63 -17.96
N LEU A 73 -1.95 -8.99 -17.02
CA LEU A 73 -1.41 -7.87 -16.24
C LEU A 73 -0.21 -8.27 -15.35
N LYS A 74 -0.14 -9.53 -14.91
CA LYS A 74 1.02 -10.07 -14.18
C LYS A 74 2.22 -10.32 -15.09
N ASN A 75 1.97 -10.78 -16.31
CA ASN A 75 3.00 -11.11 -17.30
C ASN A 75 3.52 -9.88 -18.06
N LEU A 76 2.83 -8.74 -17.98
CA LEU A 76 3.37 -7.42 -18.27
C LEU A 76 4.41 -7.04 -17.18
N ARG A 77 5.58 -7.68 -17.22
CA ARG A 77 6.81 -7.20 -16.58
C ARG A 77 7.59 -6.39 -17.60
#